data_AF-A0A6P6R6P7-F1
#
_entry.id   AF-A0A6P6R6P7-F1
#
_cell.length_a   1.000
_cell.length_b   1.000
_cell.length_c   1.000
_cell.angle_alpha   90.00
_cell.angle_beta   90.00
_cell.angle_gamma   90.00
#
_symmetry.space_group_name_H-M   'P 1'
#
loop_
_entity.id
_entity.type
_entity.pdbx_description
1 polymer ?
#
loop_
_entity_poly.entity_id
_entity_poly.type
_entity_poly.pdbx_seq_one_letter_code
_entity_poly.pdbx_strand_id
1 'polypeptide(L)'
;WFLFVFIFSLWLRNNQPEATKKQNACVPCCEELKRLKRELIQKLGLLDIRWQRKWGFAHKCSQLQSLGHLFTQSPEALHILRGHTIVFTDQSGMNASGHVMLGTIDVHHQWTKLFERLLSYQSLFQQSDWLKECISHLSGGIQVIHIERMGPAVPLEEHYSTLNTFHKRLLSQRLSLHPHSMQGLTMSLENDRSTPCLHEKGHFIILTMCDTLQLQNFLQRQAQEARRRMQHRDNIPFYTGLRKRKKTSFDLPVGLSKEPSVSSSQMIPCCRRLMEERSPQMQGLHLYISHFCSVMRDGDLCIPWDWKG
;
A
#
# COMPACT_ATOMS: atom_id res chain seq x y z
N TRP A 1 -32.35 14.32 15.43
CA TRP A 1 -31.08 15.09 15.33
C TRP A 1 -30.22 15.04 16.60
N PHE A 2 -30.81 15.02 17.81
CA PHE A 2 -30.06 14.81 19.08
C PHE A 2 -29.69 13.35 19.42
N LEU A 3 -30.35 12.36 18.81
CA LEU A 3 -30.17 10.94 19.16
C LEU A 3 -28.84 10.32 18.69
N PHE A 4 -28.17 10.85 17.66
CA PHE A 4 -26.95 10.24 17.11
C PHE A 4 -25.66 10.60 17.86
N VAL A 5 -25.60 11.82 18.40
CA VAL A 5 -24.50 12.38 19.21
C VAL A 5 -24.28 11.54 20.49
N PHE A 6 -25.37 11.21 21.18
CA PHE A 6 -25.34 10.39 22.40
C PHE A 6 -24.89 8.93 22.17
N ILE A 7 -24.99 8.42 20.93
CA ILE A 7 -24.69 7.02 20.63
C ILE A 7 -23.18 6.78 20.55
N PHE A 8 -22.39 7.73 20.04
CA PHE A 8 -20.96 7.51 19.84
C PHE A 8 -20.18 7.51 21.16
N SER A 9 -20.42 8.51 22.02
CA SER A 9 -19.81 8.60 23.35
C SER A 9 -20.21 7.42 24.25
N LEU A 10 -21.48 7.02 24.20
CA LEU A 10 -21.98 5.84 24.93
C LEU A 10 -21.37 4.54 24.38
N TRP A 11 -21.28 4.40 23.06
CA TRP A 11 -20.65 3.24 22.42
C TRP A 11 -19.17 3.16 22.80
N LEU A 12 -18.44 4.28 22.76
CA LEU A 12 -17.03 4.33 23.11
C LEU A 12 -16.81 3.97 24.59
N ARG A 13 -17.65 4.51 25.50
CA ARG A 13 -17.61 4.16 26.93
C ARG A 13 -17.87 2.67 27.18
N ASN A 14 -18.82 2.08 26.46
CA ASN A 14 -19.17 0.67 26.64
C ASN A 14 -18.11 -0.29 26.08
N ASN A 15 -17.40 0.12 25.03
CA ASN A 15 -16.43 -0.74 24.33
C ASN A 15 -14.97 -0.50 24.71
N GLN A 16 -14.64 0.65 25.32
CA GLN A 16 -13.27 0.97 25.76
C GLN A 16 -12.66 -0.11 26.68
N PRO A 17 -13.36 -0.64 27.71
CA PRO A 17 -12.75 -1.63 28.60
C PRO A 17 -12.40 -2.93 27.86
N GLU A 18 -13.27 -3.38 26.95
CA GLU A 18 -13.03 -4.58 26.14
C GLU A 18 -11.89 -4.35 25.14
N ALA A 19 -11.88 -3.20 24.45
CA ALA A 19 -10.81 -2.82 23.53
C ALA A 19 -9.44 -2.76 24.24
N THR A 20 -9.38 -2.12 25.41
CA THR A 20 -8.16 -2.01 26.22
C THR A 20 -7.68 -3.38 26.71
N LYS A 21 -8.60 -4.24 27.16
CA LYS A 21 -8.27 -5.62 27.55
C LYS A 21 -7.66 -6.42 26.38
N LYS A 22 -8.25 -6.31 25.18
CA LYS A 22 -7.76 -6.97 23.96
C LYS A 22 -6.41 -6.41 23.50
N GLN A 23 -6.23 -5.10 23.55
CA GLN A 23 -4.95 -4.45 23.23
C GLN A 23 -3.85 -4.91 24.18
N ASN A 24 -4.10 -4.88 25.49
CA ASN A 24 -3.14 -5.33 26.51
C ASN A 24 -2.78 -6.81 26.34
N ALA A 25 -3.76 -7.67 26.04
CA ALA A 25 -3.51 -9.09 25.75
C ALA A 25 -2.69 -9.29 24.45
N CYS A 26 -2.76 -8.38 23.49
CA CYS A 26 -1.98 -8.43 22.26
C CYS A 26 -0.56 -7.86 22.38
N VAL A 27 -0.22 -7.14 23.46
CA VAL A 27 1.10 -6.53 23.66
C VAL A 27 2.24 -7.55 23.53
N PRO A 28 2.23 -8.71 24.23
CA PRO A 28 3.33 -9.67 24.12
C PRO A 28 3.50 -10.22 22.70
N CYS A 29 2.38 -10.48 22.01
CA CYS A 29 2.41 -10.98 20.64
C CYS A 29 2.94 -9.94 19.64
N CYS A 30 2.61 -8.66 19.86
CA CYS A 30 3.12 -7.54 19.07
C CYS A 30 4.63 -7.31 19.30
N GLU A 31 5.10 -7.40 20.54
CA GLU A 31 6.52 -7.33 20.88
C GLU A 31 7.32 -8.48 20.26
N GLU A 32 6.79 -9.69 20.35
CA GLU A 32 7.40 -10.87 19.73
C GLU A 32 7.47 -10.72 18.20
N LEU A 33 6.39 -10.25 17.56
CA LEU A 33 6.40 -9.99 16.13
C LEU A 33 7.50 -8.98 15.74
N LYS A 34 7.63 -7.88 16.50
CA LYS A 34 8.66 -6.86 16.28
C LYS A 34 10.06 -7.42 16.52
N ARG A 35 10.23 -8.30 17.51
CA ARG A 35 11.50 -8.98 17.80
C ARG A 35 11.90 -9.89 16.65
N LEU A 36 11.04 -10.83 16.26
CA LEU A 36 11.25 -11.76 15.16
C LEU A 36 11.52 -11.04 13.83
N LYS A 37 10.74 -9.98 13.53
CA LYS A 37 10.94 -9.19 12.31
C LYS A 37 12.33 -8.56 12.27
N ARG A 38 12.76 -7.92 13.36
CA ARG A 38 14.09 -7.30 13.44
C ARG A 38 15.20 -8.33 13.32
N GLU A 39 15.06 -9.44 14.03
CA GLU A 39 16.05 -10.53 14.02
C GLU A 39 16.24 -11.08 12.61
N LEU A 40 15.16 -11.39 11.89
CA LEU A 40 15.23 -11.91 10.53
C LEU A 40 15.77 -10.89 9.54
N ILE A 41 15.35 -9.63 9.63
CA ILE A 41 15.89 -8.55 8.79
C ILE A 41 17.41 -8.46 8.94
N GLN A 42 17.92 -8.49 10.18
CA GLN A 42 19.34 -8.42 10.44
C GLN A 42 20.09 -9.67 9.96
N LYS A 43 19.58 -10.87 10.26
CA LYS A 43 20.23 -12.14 9.89
C LYS A 43 20.31 -12.35 8.38
N LEU A 44 19.24 -12.01 7.66
CA LEU A 44 19.12 -12.19 6.21
C LEU A 44 19.61 -10.96 5.42
N GLY A 45 19.89 -9.84 6.08
CA GLY A 45 20.25 -8.58 5.44
C GLY A 45 19.15 -8.02 4.53
N LEU A 46 17.89 -8.16 4.94
CA LEU A 46 16.72 -7.67 4.19
C LEU A 46 16.56 -6.16 4.34
N LEU A 47 15.84 -5.53 3.40
CA LEU A 47 15.42 -4.14 3.54
C LEU A 47 14.20 -4.01 4.46
N ASP A 48 13.20 -4.87 4.28
CA ASP A 48 11.98 -4.88 5.08
C ASP A 48 11.23 -6.22 4.96
N ILE A 49 10.28 -6.47 5.86
CA ILE A 49 9.32 -7.58 5.79
C ILE A 49 7.90 -7.01 5.93
N ARG A 50 7.04 -7.31 4.97
CA ARG A 50 5.67 -6.79 4.86
C ARG A 50 4.64 -7.91 4.72
N TRP A 51 3.39 -7.54 4.92
CA TRP A 51 2.24 -8.41 4.73
C TRP A 51 1.23 -7.71 3.85
N GLN A 52 0.76 -8.40 2.83
CA GLN A 52 -0.25 -7.88 1.93
C GLN A 52 -1.62 -7.77 2.63
N ARG A 53 -2.00 -8.81 3.39
CA ARG A 53 -3.24 -8.86 4.15
C ARG A 53 -3.01 -8.47 5.61
N LYS A 54 -4.06 -7.91 6.23
CA LYS A 54 -4.09 -7.64 7.67
C LYS A 54 -4.34 -8.93 8.45
N TRP A 55 -3.28 -9.73 8.59
CA TRP A 55 -3.29 -10.90 9.47
C TRP A 55 -3.10 -10.50 10.93
N GLY A 56 -3.70 -11.28 11.83
CA GLY A 56 -3.46 -11.17 13.28
C GLY A 56 -2.00 -11.48 13.63
N PHE A 57 -1.54 -10.96 14.78
CA PHE A 57 -0.14 -11.06 15.20
C PHE A 57 0.39 -12.50 15.25
N ALA A 58 -0.39 -13.45 15.79
CA ALA A 58 0.01 -14.85 15.88
C ALA A 58 0.34 -15.48 14.51
N HIS A 59 -0.49 -15.19 13.50
CA HIS A 59 -0.26 -15.69 12.15
C HIS A 59 1.00 -15.10 11.52
N LYS A 60 1.23 -13.80 11.73
CA LYS A 60 2.46 -13.13 11.28
C LYS A 60 3.70 -13.71 11.97
N CYS A 61 3.64 -13.98 13.28
CA CYS A 61 4.74 -14.62 14.00
C CYS A 61 5.03 -16.02 13.44
N SER A 62 3.99 -16.83 13.19
CA SER A 62 4.15 -18.15 12.60
C SER A 62 4.84 -18.09 11.24
N GLN A 63 4.48 -17.13 10.39
CA GLN A 63 5.15 -16.93 9.08
C GLN A 63 6.63 -16.57 9.22
N LEU A 64 6.97 -15.69 10.16
CA LEU A 64 8.36 -15.34 10.44
C LEU A 64 9.14 -16.53 10.98
N GLN A 65 8.54 -17.32 11.88
CA GLN A 65 9.16 -18.54 12.40
C GLN A 65 9.40 -19.56 11.29
N SER A 66 8.44 -19.76 10.37
CA SER A 66 8.61 -20.61 9.20
C SER A 66 9.76 -20.16 8.31
N LEU A 67 9.91 -18.85 8.07
CA LEU A 67 11.05 -18.30 7.34
C LEU A 67 12.37 -18.48 8.09
N GLY A 68 12.36 -18.28 9.41
CA GLY A 68 13.54 -18.49 10.27
C GLY A 68 13.98 -19.96 10.30
N HIS A 69 13.04 -20.90 10.31
CA HIS A 69 13.34 -22.33 10.22
C HIS A 69 13.99 -22.69 8.89
N LEU A 70 13.48 -22.14 7.78
CA LEU A 70 14.09 -22.31 6.45
C LEU A 70 15.53 -21.80 6.43
N PHE A 71 15.78 -20.68 7.11
CA PHE A 71 17.14 -20.14 7.24
C PHE A 71 18.09 -21.06 7.99
N THR A 72 17.63 -21.70 9.05
CA THR A 72 18.45 -22.69 9.77
C THR A 72 18.74 -23.91 8.91
N GLN A 73 17.79 -24.34 8.07
CA GLN A 73 17.94 -25.54 7.23
C GLN A 73 18.78 -25.30 5.97
N SER A 74 18.73 -24.10 5.39
CA SER A 74 19.39 -23.82 4.11
C SER A 74 19.87 -22.36 4.04
N PRO A 75 20.89 -21.99 4.84
CA PRO A 75 21.37 -20.60 4.92
C PRO A 75 21.92 -20.09 3.59
N GLU A 76 22.60 -20.96 2.83
CA GLU A 76 23.24 -20.65 1.55
C GLU A 76 22.21 -20.22 0.49
N ALA A 77 21.06 -20.90 0.44
CA ALA A 77 19.97 -20.60 -0.49
C ALA A 77 19.31 -19.24 -0.22
N LEU A 78 19.53 -18.65 0.95
CA LEU A 78 18.88 -17.40 1.38
C LEU A 78 19.81 -16.19 1.30
N HIS A 79 21.10 -16.37 1.01
CA HIS A 79 22.01 -15.24 0.78
C HIS A 79 21.56 -14.34 -0.38
N ILE A 80 20.89 -14.91 -1.38
CA ILE A 80 20.32 -14.18 -2.51
C ILE A 80 19.21 -13.19 -2.11
N LEU A 81 18.60 -13.35 -0.93
CA LEU A 81 17.58 -12.45 -0.42
C LEU A 81 18.15 -11.14 0.14
N ARG A 82 19.46 -11.05 0.33
CA ARG A 82 20.09 -9.83 0.84
C ARG A 82 19.72 -8.63 -0.02
N GLY A 83 19.34 -7.53 0.61
CA GLY A 83 18.90 -6.31 -0.07
C GLY A 83 17.49 -6.37 -0.66
N HIS A 84 16.72 -7.44 -0.45
CA HIS A 84 15.32 -7.51 -0.90
C HIS A 84 14.35 -7.14 0.24
N THR A 85 13.14 -6.72 -0.15
CA THR A 85 11.99 -6.69 0.74
C THR A 85 11.15 -7.94 0.52
N ILE A 86 10.78 -8.61 1.60
CA ILE A 86 9.89 -9.78 1.56
C ILE A 86 8.46 -9.32 1.84
N VAL A 87 7.50 -9.83 1.08
CA VAL A 87 6.07 -9.60 1.30
C VAL A 87 5.35 -10.94 1.38
N PHE A 88 4.68 -11.21 2.50
CA PHE A 88 3.78 -12.36 2.61
C PHE A 88 2.46 -12.10 1.89
N THR A 89 2.13 -12.96 0.94
CA THR A 89 1.08 -12.80 -0.07
C THR A 89 0.35 -14.12 -0.31
N ASP A 90 -0.69 -14.11 -1.14
CA ASP A 90 -1.46 -15.33 -1.45
C ASP A 90 -0.71 -16.30 -2.39
N GLN A 91 0.31 -15.82 -3.10
CA GLN A 91 1.14 -16.58 -4.04
C GLN A 91 2.62 -16.23 -3.87
N SER A 92 3.51 -17.16 -4.21
CA SER A 92 4.97 -16.94 -4.26
C SER A 92 5.43 -16.38 -5.61
N GLY A 93 6.47 -15.54 -5.61
CA GLY A 93 6.98 -14.90 -6.84
C GLY A 93 7.79 -13.64 -6.57
N MET A 94 7.80 -12.73 -7.54
CA MET A 94 8.23 -11.34 -7.36
C MET A 94 7.10 -10.42 -7.81
N ASN A 95 6.85 -9.32 -7.10
CA ASN A 95 5.84 -8.36 -7.52
C ASN A 95 6.41 -7.31 -8.49
N ALA A 96 5.51 -6.50 -9.08
CA ALA A 96 5.86 -5.39 -9.97
C ALA A 96 6.75 -4.28 -9.35
N SER A 97 6.94 -4.27 -8.02
CA SER A 97 7.84 -3.37 -7.30
C SER A 97 9.23 -3.98 -7.03
N GLY A 98 9.46 -5.23 -7.45
CA GLY A 98 10.71 -5.94 -7.19
C GLY A 98 10.80 -6.58 -5.80
N HIS A 99 9.69 -6.64 -5.06
CA HIS A 99 9.65 -7.31 -3.76
C HIS A 99 9.43 -8.82 -3.93
N VAL A 100 10.10 -9.61 -3.10
CA VAL A 100 9.98 -11.08 -3.10
C VAL A 100 8.68 -11.46 -2.38
N MET A 101 7.80 -12.14 -3.09
CA MET A 101 6.50 -12.58 -2.61
C MET A 101 6.61 -14.00 -2.07
N LEU A 102 6.18 -14.22 -0.83
CA LEU A 102 6.09 -15.56 -0.21
C LEU A 102 4.63 -15.92 0.02
N GLY A 103 4.16 -16.94 -0.67
CA GLY A 103 2.82 -17.48 -0.54
C GLY A 103 2.59 -18.04 0.87
N THR A 104 1.52 -17.60 1.54
CA THR A 104 1.25 -18.00 2.93
C THR A 104 0.84 -19.47 3.08
N ILE A 105 0.38 -20.08 1.99
CA ILE A 105 -0.04 -21.49 1.91
C ILE A 105 1.06 -22.40 1.35
N ASP A 106 2.16 -21.81 0.85
CA ASP A 106 3.21 -22.55 0.19
C ASP A 106 4.11 -23.26 1.21
N VAL A 107 4.55 -24.46 0.84
CA VAL A 107 5.54 -25.21 1.61
C VAL A 107 6.95 -24.66 1.39
N HIS A 108 7.84 -24.86 2.36
CA HIS A 108 9.23 -24.38 2.34
C HIS A 108 9.98 -24.69 1.04
N HIS A 109 9.80 -25.88 0.49
CA HIS A 109 10.43 -26.30 -0.77
C HIS A 109 10.03 -25.39 -1.95
N GLN A 110 8.80 -24.87 -1.98
CA GLN A 110 8.35 -23.95 -3.02
C GLN A 110 9.04 -22.59 -2.90
N TRP A 111 9.30 -22.12 -1.68
CA TRP A 111 10.09 -20.92 -1.45
C TRP A 111 11.56 -21.11 -1.87
N THR A 112 12.16 -22.28 -1.61
CA THR A 112 13.52 -22.58 -2.08
C THR A 112 13.62 -22.52 -3.60
N LYS A 113 12.67 -23.12 -4.32
CA LYS A 113 12.58 -23.03 -5.79
C LYS A 113 12.41 -21.60 -6.29
N LEU A 114 11.69 -20.76 -5.56
CA LEU A 114 11.59 -19.33 -5.87
C LEU A 114 12.96 -18.67 -5.76
N PHE A 115 13.72 -18.97 -4.70
CA PHE A 115 15.03 -18.37 -4.46
C PHE A 115 16.05 -18.73 -5.53
N GLU A 116 16.04 -19.98 -6.00
CA GLU A 116 16.85 -20.42 -7.15
C GLU A 116 16.56 -19.61 -8.43
N ARG A 117 15.31 -19.16 -8.60
CA ARG A 117 14.87 -18.39 -9.76
C ARG A 117 15.02 -16.88 -9.61
N LEU A 118 15.48 -16.36 -8.46
CA LEU A 118 15.50 -14.92 -8.19
C LEU A 118 16.35 -14.12 -9.17
N LEU A 119 17.47 -14.66 -9.65
CA LEU A 119 18.28 -13.99 -10.68
C LEU A 119 17.50 -13.77 -11.98
N SER A 120 16.66 -14.73 -12.36
CA SER A 120 15.77 -14.59 -13.53
C SER A 120 14.67 -13.55 -13.31
N TYR A 121 14.17 -13.43 -12.08
CA TYR A 121 13.25 -12.35 -11.74
C TYR A 121 13.92 -10.98 -11.76
N GLN A 122 15.16 -10.86 -11.30
CA GLN A 122 15.92 -9.61 -11.35
C GLN A 122 16.15 -9.15 -12.79
N SER A 123 16.52 -10.06 -13.70
CA SER A 123 16.68 -9.71 -15.11
C SER A 123 15.35 -9.28 -15.75
N LEU A 124 14.25 -9.97 -15.43
CA LEU A 124 12.90 -9.57 -15.86
C LEU A 124 12.48 -8.21 -15.28
N PHE A 125 12.86 -7.91 -14.05
CA PHE A 125 12.56 -6.64 -13.39
C PHE A 125 13.29 -5.49 -14.10
N GLN A 126 14.57 -5.66 -14.41
CA GLN A 126 15.35 -4.70 -15.21
C GLN A 126 14.76 -4.49 -16.60
N GLN A 127 14.33 -5.57 -17.28
CA GLN A 127 13.63 -5.46 -18.57
C GLN A 127 12.30 -4.71 -18.44
N SER A 128 11.58 -4.90 -17.33
CA SER A 128 10.34 -4.18 -17.06
C SER A 128 10.59 -2.68 -16.87
N ASP A 129 11.65 -2.30 -16.16
CA ASP A 129 12.02 -0.90 -15.98
C ASP A 129 12.48 -0.25 -17.29
N TRP A 130 13.25 -0.97 -18.10
CA TRP A 130 13.60 -0.51 -19.45
C TRP A 130 12.35 -0.29 -20.32
N LEU A 131 11.37 -1.20 -20.28
CA LEU A 131 10.11 -1.01 -21.01
C LEU A 131 9.34 0.23 -20.53
N LYS A 132 9.33 0.51 -19.22
CA LYS A 132 8.71 1.74 -18.67
C LYS A 132 9.36 2.99 -19.26
N GLU A 133 10.69 3.01 -19.38
CA GLU A 133 11.42 4.12 -20.00
C GLU A 133 11.10 4.26 -21.50
N CYS A 134 11.09 3.16 -22.26
CA CYS A 134 10.70 3.19 -23.67
C CYS A 134 9.28 3.71 -23.88
N ILE A 135 8.32 3.22 -23.08
CA ILE A 135 6.94 3.70 -23.10
C ILE A 135 6.90 5.19 -22.76
N SER A 136 7.65 5.64 -21.75
CA SER A 136 7.72 7.03 -21.34
C SER A 136 8.13 7.94 -22.50
N HIS A 137 9.19 7.58 -23.22
CA HIS A 137 9.64 8.32 -24.39
C HIS A 137 8.59 8.37 -25.51
N LEU A 138 7.93 7.25 -25.81
CA LEU A 138 6.88 7.18 -26.83
C LEU A 138 5.60 7.96 -26.47
N SER A 139 5.39 8.26 -25.18
CA SER A 139 4.19 8.91 -24.66
C SER A 139 4.44 10.36 -24.20
N GLY A 140 5.49 11.00 -24.72
CA GLY A 140 5.77 12.43 -24.48
C GLY A 140 6.44 12.72 -23.14
N GLY A 141 7.16 11.74 -22.58
CA GLY A 141 7.95 11.88 -21.36
C GLY A 141 7.16 11.66 -20.07
N ILE A 142 5.97 11.05 -20.15
CA ILE A 142 5.17 10.69 -18.98
C ILE A 142 5.78 9.48 -18.28
N GLN A 143 6.00 9.56 -16.97
CA GLN A 143 6.65 8.47 -16.24
C GLN A 143 5.67 7.32 -15.99
N VAL A 144 6.04 6.10 -16.40
CA VAL A 144 5.24 4.90 -16.11
C VAL A 144 5.59 4.41 -14.71
N ILE A 145 4.59 4.37 -13.84
CA ILE A 145 4.72 3.94 -12.44
C ILE A 145 3.84 2.73 -12.16
N HIS A 146 4.32 1.86 -11.27
CA HIS A 146 3.47 0.87 -10.61
C HIS A 146 2.98 1.45 -9.29
N ILE A 147 1.67 1.33 -9.03
CA ILE A 147 1.06 1.79 -7.78
C ILE A 147 0.66 0.55 -6.99
N GLU A 148 1.35 0.31 -5.87
CA GLU A 148 0.97 -0.75 -4.94
C GLU A 148 -0.42 -0.46 -4.37
N ARG A 149 -1.39 -1.30 -4.72
CA ARG A 149 -2.77 -1.24 -4.22
C ARG A 149 -2.95 -2.17 -3.03
N MET A 150 -4.04 -1.94 -2.30
CA MET A 150 -4.47 -2.79 -1.18
C MET A 150 -5.09 -4.14 -1.64
N GLY A 151 -5.01 -4.46 -2.93
CA GLY A 151 -5.50 -5.70 -3.53
C GLY A 151 -4.40 -6.76 -3.69
N PRO A 152 -4.66 -7.81 -4.51
CA PRO A 152 -3.66 -8.78 -4.96
C PRO A 152 -2.35 -8.10 -5.39
N ALA A 153 -1.22 -8.54 -4.83
CA ALA A 153 0.09 -8.11 -5.34
C ALA A 153 0.24 -8.67 -6.76
N VAL A 154 0.44 -7.77 -7.72
CA VAL A 154 0.55 -8.12 -9.14
C VAL A 154 1.90 -8.78 -9.38
N PRO A 155 1.93 -10.04 -9.90
CA PRO A 155 3.16 -10.70 -10.30
C PRO A 155 3.95 -9.89 -11.33
N LEU A 156 5.28 -9.99 -11.25
CA LEU A 156 6.18 -9.30 -12.16
C LEU A 156 5.95 -9.72 -13.62
N GLU A 157 5.70 -11.00 -13.88
CA GLU A 157 5.44 -11.52 -15.22
C GLU A 157 4.18 -10.91 -15.85
N GLU A 158 3.11 -10.78 -15.05
CA GLU A 158 1.86 -10.16 -15.49
C GLU A 158 2.08 -8.66 -15.78
N HIS A 159 2.82 -7.98 -14.90
CA HIS A 159 3.17 -6.58 -15.09
C HIS A 159 4.01 -6.36 -16.36
N TYR A 160 5.02 -7.21 -16.58
CA TYR A 160 5.84 -7.19 -17.78
C TYR A 160 5.02 -7.44 -19.04
N SER A 161 4.11 -8.44 -19.01
CA SER A 161 3.22 -8.74 -20.13
C SER A 161 2.34 -7.54 -20.50
N THR A 162 1.79 -6.88 -19.49
CA THR A 162 1.01 -5.64 -19.63
C THR A 162 1.84 -4.53 -20.28
N LEU A 163 3.05 -4.26 -19.76
CA LEU A 163 3.97 -3.25 -20.32
C LEU A 163 4.35 -3.58 -21.77
N ASN A 164 4.73 -4.81 -22.05
CA ASN A 164 5.17 -5.25 -23.37
C ASN A 164 4.03 -5.16 -24.40
N THR A 165 2.81 -5.54 -24.02
CA THR A 165 1.62 -5.41 -24.88
C THR A 165 1.34 -3.95 -25.22
N PHE A 166 1.38 -3.07 -24.22
CA PHE A 166 1.18 -1.64 -24.43
C PHE A 166 2.29 -1.02 -25.29
N HIS A 167 3.56 -1.38 -25.02
CA HIS A 167 4.71 -0.92 -25.79
C HIS A 167 4.62 -1.31 -27.27
N LYS A 168 4.31 -2.58 -27.58
CA LYS A 168 4.12 -3.05 -28.96
C LYS A 168 3.03 -2.28 -29.70
N ARG A 169 1.94 -1.91 -29.01
CA ARG A 169 0.88 -1.08 -29.58
C ARG A 169 1.32 0.35 -29.86
N LEU A 170 2.07 0.96 -28.95
CA LEU A 170 2.62 2.30 -29.18
C LEU A 170 3.63 2.33 -30.34
N LEU A 171 4.34 1.22 -30.58
CA LEU A 171 5.21 1.09 -31.74
C LEU A 171 4.44 0.97 -33.06
N SER A 172 3.32 0.24 -33.07
CA SER A 172 2.49 0.08 -34.27
C SER A 172 1.67 1.33 -34.59
N GLN A 173 1.20 2.04 -33.57
CA GLN A 173 0.44 3.27 -33.68
C GLN A 173 1.07 4.32 -32.76
N ARG A 174 1.90 5.19 -33.32
CA ARG A 174 2.60 6.22 -32.54
C ARG A 174 1.64 7.33 -32.14
N LEU A 175 1.79 7.79 -30.90
CA LEU A 175 1.11 9.00 -30.42
C LEU A 175 1.77 10.22 -31.08
N SER A 176 0.96 11.12 -31.62
CA SER A 176 1.44 12.41 -32.13
C SER A 176 1.58 13.41 -30.99
N LEU A 177 2.52 13.13 -30.08
CA LEU A 177 2.85 13.95 -28.91
C LEU A 177 4.26 14.52 -29.04
N HIS A 178 4.44 15.76 -28.58
CA HIS A 178 5.79 16.31 -28.44
C HIS A 178 6.55 15.53 -27.35
N PRO A 179 7.85 15.19 -27.53
CA PRO A 179 8.60 14.31 -26.63
C PRO A 179 8.65 14.71 -25.16
N HIS A 180 8.41 15.99 -24.85
CA HIS A 180 8.42 16.54 -23.49
C HIS A 180 7.06 17.11 -23.06
N SER A 181 6.02 16.95 -23.88
CA SER A 181 4.69 17.55 -23.60
C SER A 181 4.04 17.05 -22.32
N MET A 182 4.43 15.86 -21.84
CA MET A 182 3.88 15.20 -20.66
C MET A 182 4.92 15.03 -19.54
N GLN A 183 6.09 15.69 -19.66
CA GLN A 183 7.13 15.63 -18.64
C GLN A 183 6.62 16.14 -17.28
N GLY A 184 7.04 15.45 -16.21
CA GLY A 184 6.60 15.72 -14.83
C GLY A 184 5.25 15.12 -14.46
N LEU A 185 4.59 14.43 -15.39
CA LEU A 185 3.36 13.66 -15.14
C LEU A 185 3.67 12.18 -14.98
N THR A 186 2.74 11.44 -14.37
CA THR A 186 2.88 10.00 -14.12
C THR A 186 1.66 9.23 -14.61
N MET A 187 1.85 7.99 -15.07
CA MET A 187 0.77 7.09 -15.43
C MET A 187 0.96 5.67 -14.90
N SER A 188 -0.14 4.97 -14.64
CA SER A 188 -0.18 3.53 -14.39
C SER A 188 -1.00 2.82 -15.45
N LEU A 189 -0.60 1.60 -15.81
CA LEU A 189 -1.33 0.73 -16.73
C LEU A 189 -2.22 -0.25 -15.96
N GLU A 190 -3.47 -0.39 -16.39
CA GLU A 190 -4.45 -1.31 -15.80
C GLU A 190 -5.23 -2.08 -16.86
N ASN A 191 -5.64 -3.30 -16.51
CA ASN A 191 -6.47 -4.16 -17.37
C ASN A 191 -7.96 -4.15 -16.97
N ASP A 192 -8.29 -3.79 -15.73
CA ASP A 192 -9.62 -4.04 -15.14
C ASP A 192 -10.64 -2.89 -15.30
N ARG A 193 -10.26 -1.78 -15.95
CA ARG A 193 -11.14 -0.59 -16.07
C ARG A 193 -11.76 -0.48 -17.45
N SER A 194 -12.94 0.15 -17.51
CA SER A 194 -13.67 0.37 -18.77
C SER A 194 -13.17 1.59 -19.54
N THR A 195 -12.61 2.61 -18.86
CA THR A 195 -12.14 3.85 -19.50
C THR A 195 -10.87 4.40 -18.83
N PRO A 196 -9.99 5.08 -19.59
CA PRO A 196 -8.86 5.80 -19.01
C PRO A 196 -9.38 6.95 -18.15
N CYS A 197 -8.72 7.21 -17.02
CA CYS A 197 -9.17 8.25 -16.09
C CYS A 197 -8.00 8.94 -15.38
N LEU A 198 -8.25 10.16 -14.89
CA LEU A 198 -7.28 10.93 -14.12
C LEU A 198 -7.57 10.75 -12.63
N HIS A 199 -6.63 10.16 -11.91
CA HIS A 199 -6.75 9.95 -10.47
C HIS A 199 -6.78 11.29 -9.71
N GLU A 200 -7.36 11.31 -8.51
CA GLU A 200 -7.43 12.51 -7.64
C GLU A 200 -6.04 13.10 -7.33
N LYS A 201 -5.02 12.24 -7.29
CA LYS A 201 -3.61 12.59 -7.06
C LYS A 201 -2.88 13.10 -8.31
N GLY A 202 -3.56 13.21 -9.44
CA GLY A 202 -3.02 13.76 -10.69
C GLY A 202 -2.21 12.79 -11.56
N HIS A 203 -2.15 11.49 -11.23
CA HIS A 203 -1.60 10.48 -12.15
C HIS A 203 -2.69 9.91 -13.05
N PHE A 204 -2.31 9.54 -14.27
CA PHE A 204 -3.20 8.91 -15.22
C PHE A 204 -3.33 7.41 -14.95
N ILE A 205 -4.52 6.87 -15.14
CA ILE A 205 -4.78 5.44 -15.16
C ILE A 205 -5.19 5.10 -16.59
N ILE A 206 -4.31 4.39 -17.30
CA ILE A 206 -4.46 4.09 -18.72
C ILE A 206 -4.75 2.60 -18.89
N LEU A 207 -5.66 2.28 -19.82
CA LEU A 207 -5.93 0.90 -20.17
C LEU A 207 -4.85 0.38 -21.10
N THR A 208 -4.34 -0.82 -20.83
CA THR A 208 -3.40 -1.51 -21.72
C THR A 208 -3.94 -1.62 -23.14
N MET A 209 -5.27 -1.74 -23.28
CA MET A 209 -5.92 -1.92 -24.57
C MET A 209 -6.59 -0.66 -25.16
N CYS A 210 -6.35 0.53 -24.58
CA CYS A 210 -6.96 1.78 -25.04
C CYS A 210 -6.59 2.15 -26.48
N ASP A 211 -7.56 2.58 -27.29
CA ASP A 211 -7.32 3.13 -28.62
C ASP A 211 -6.32 4.29 -28.57
N THR A 212 -5.36 4.30 -29.50
CA THR A 212 -4.23 5.24 -29.50
C THR A 212 -4.69 6.69 -29.71
N LEU A 213 -5.69 6.92 -30.56
CA LEU A 213 -6.22 8.26 -30.82
C LEU A 213 -7.02 8.76 -29.62
N GLN A 214 -7.84 7.90 -29.01
CA GLN A 214 -8.53 8.21 -27.76
C GLN A 214 -7.55 8.53 -26.63
N LEU A 215 -6.48 7.74 -26.51
CA LEU A 215 -5.42 7.95 -25.53
C LEU A 215 -4.73 9.31 -25.74
N GLN A 216 -4.34 9.63 -26.97
CA GLN A 216 -3.70 10.91 -27.29
C GLN A 216 -4.59 12.10 -26.89
N ASN A 217 -5.85 12.07 -27.32
CA ASN A 217 -6.82 13.12 -27.01
C ASN A 217 -7.06 13.26 -25.51
N PHE A 218 -7.16 12.13 -24.80
CA PHE A 218 -7.33 12.11 -23.35
C PHE A 218 -6.14 12.74 -22.63
N LEU A 219 -4.91 12.32 -22.96
CA LEU A 219 -3.68 12.84 -22.35
C LEU A 219 -3.55 14.36 -22.57
N GLN A 220 -3.75 14.85 -23.80
CA GLN A 220 -3.65 16.27 -24.11
C GLN A 220 -4.70 17.11 -23.37
N ARG A 221 -5.95 16.65 -23.34
CA ARG A 221 -7.05 17.37 -22.67
C ARG A 221 -6.85 17.46 -21.15
N GLN A 222 -6.34 16.40 -20.52
CA GLN A 222 -6.26 16.28 -19.07
C GLN A 222 -4.88 16.67 -18.50
N ALA A 223 -3.88 16.95 -19.34
CA ALA A 223 -2.52 17.28 -18.90
C ALA A 223 -2.44 18.47 -17.93
N GLN A 224 -3.16 19.56 -18.19
CA GLN A 224 -3.14 20.73 -17.30
C GLN A 224 -3.76 20.43 -15.93
N GLU A 225 -4.87 19.70 -15.91
CA GLU A 225 -5.52 19.29 -14.66
C GLU A 225 -4.65 18.32 -13.85
N ALA A 226 -3.99 17.38 -14.53
CA ALA A 226 -3.03 16.46 -13.92
C ALA A 226 -1.90 17.22 -13.19
N ARG A 227 -1.32 18.24 -13.84
CA ARG A 227 -0.29 19.10 -13.23
C ARG A 227 -0.80 19.84 -12.00
N ARG A 228 -2.00 20.43 -12.08
CA ARG A 228 -2.62 21.14 -10.95
C ARG A 228 -2.80 20.22 -9.74
N ARG A 229 -3.32 19.01 -9.96
CA ARG A 229 -3.52 18.01 -8.89
C ARG A 229 -2.19 17.55 -8.28
N MET A 230 -1.16 17.36 -9.09
CA MET A 230 0.17 16.99 -8.60
C MET A 230 0.81 18.11 -7.78
N GLN A 231 0.72 19.37 -8.22
CA GLN A 231 1.24 20.51 -7.44
C GLN A 231 0.50 20.70 -6.11
N HIS A 232 -0.82 20.49 -6.09
CA HIS A 232 -1.60 20.57 -4.86
C HIS A 232 -1.22 19.45 -3.87
N ARG A 233 -0.77 18.28 -4.34
CA ARG A 233 -0.28 17.20 -3.47
C ARG A 233 0.95 17.61 -2.67
N ASP A 234 1.90 18.29 -3.30
CA ASP A 234 3.14 18.73 -2.64
C ASP A 234 2.87 19.82 -1.58
N ASN A 235 1.75 20.55 -1.76
CA ASN A 235 1.26 21.59 -0.86
C ASN A 235 0.26 21.10 0.21
N ILE A 236 0.18 19.79 0.52
CA ILE A 236 -0.57 19.29 1.69
C ILE A 236 0.41 18.87 2.81
N PRO A 237 0.87 19.81 3.68
CA PRO A 237 1.61 19.50 4.91
C PRO A 237 0.81 18.73 5.96
N PHE A 238 -0.50 18.52 5.74
CA PHE A 238 -1.42 18.16 6.83
C PHE A 238 -1.21 16.74 7.37
N TYR A 239 -0.84 15.77 6.52
CA TYR A 239 -0.64 14.37 6.95
C TYR A 239 0.68 14.14 7.69
N THR A 240 1.76 14.83 7.31
CA THR A 240 3.07 14.70 7.97
C THR A 240 3.11 15.45 9.31
N GLY A 241 2.34 16.53 9.46
CA GLY A 241 2.21 17.28 10.71
C GLY A 241 1.46 16.53 11.82
N LEU A 242 0.42 15.77 11.50
CA LEU A 242 -0.38 15.00 12.48
C LEU A 242 0.40 13.84 13.13
N ARG A 243 1.36 13.23 12.42
CA ARG A 243 2.27 12.24 13.03
C ARG A 243 3.36 12.88 13.90
N LYS A 244 3.75 14.13 13.62
CA LYS A 244 4.81 14.85 14.35
C LYS A 244 4.30 15.63 15.57
N ARG A 245 3.01 15.99 15.65
CA ARG A 245 2.37 16.54 16.87
C ARG A 245 2.01 15.47 17.90
N LYS A 246 2.88 14.48 18.08
CA LYS A 246 2.71 13.37 19.04
C LYS A 246 3.34 13.63 20.41
N LYS A 247 3.82 14.84 20.70
CA LYS A 247 4.70 15.09 21.87
C LYS A 247 4.24 16.12 22.90
N THR A 248 3.10 16.80 22.73
CA THR A 248 2.76 17.92 23.65
C THR A 248 1.30 18.01 24.13
N SER A 249 0.44 17.03 23.85
CA SER A 249 -0.91 17.00 24.44
C SER A 249 -1.31 15.57 24.78
N PHE A 250 -1.64 15.34 26.05
CA PHE A 250 -1.87 14.02 26.65
C PHE A 250 -3.17 13.32 26.20
N ASP A 251 -4.00 13.95 25.36
CA ASP A 251 -5.38 13.52 25.10
C ASP A 251 -5.61 12.88 23.72
N LEU A 252 -4.55 12.49 22.98
CA LEU A 252 -4.70 11.89 21.64
C LEU A 252 -4.54 10.35 21.63
N PRO A 253 -5.23 9.66 20.71
CA PRO A 253 -5.08 8.21 20.50
C PRO A 253 -3.63 7.84 20.13
N VAL A 254 -3.17 6.68 20.63
CA VAL A 254 -1.78 6.18 20.50
C VAL A 254 -1.43 5.87 19.04
N GLY A 255 -2.40 5.47 18.24
CA GLY A 255 -2.26 5.21 16.82
C GLY A 255 -3.53 5.55 16.05
N LEU A 256 -3.38 6.23 14.91
CA LEU A 256 -4.46 6.49 13.96
C LEU A 256 -4.11 5.82 12.64
N SER A 257 -5.01 4.96 12.18
CA SER A 257 -4.94 4.31 10.87
C SER A 257 -6.31 4.39 10.19
N LYS A 258 -6.34 4.18 8.88
CA LYS A 258 -7.58 4.27 8.10
C LYS A 258 -7.77 3.08 7.19
N GLU A 259 -9.02 2.82 6.89
CA GLU A 259 -9.43 1.94 5.81
C GLU A 259 -9.04 2.52 4.46
N PRO A 260 -8.64 1.67 3.49
CA PRO A 260 -8.30 2.13 2.16
C PRO A 260 -9.41 2.91 1.46
N SER A 261 -10.67 2.52 1.67
CA SER A 261 -11.86 3.13 1.07
C SER A 261 -12.14 4.55 1.55
N VAL A 262 -11.66 4.92 2.74
CA VAL A 262 -11.84 6.28 3.29
C VAL A 262 -10.89 7.23 2.56
N SER A 263 -11.44 8.18 1.80
CA SER A 263 -10.63 9.14 1.04
C SER A 263 -9.89 10.12 1.95
N SER A 264 -8.91 10.84 1.39
CA SER A 264 -8.25 11.91 2.14
C SER A 264 -9.22 13.04 2.49
N SER A 265 -10.17 13.35 1.60
CA SER A 265 -11.20 14.36 1.82
C SER A 265 -12.19 13.99 2.94
N GLN A 266 -12.40 12.69 3.19
CA GLN A 266 -13.19 12.18 4.32
C GLN A 266 -12.37 12.14 5.63
N MET A 267 -11.10 11.75 5.52
CA MET A 267 -10.21 11.60 6.67
C MET A 267 -9.86 12.94 7.33
N ILE A 268 -9.69 14.00 6.55
CA ILE A 268 -9.29 15.33 7.07
C ILE A 268 -10.33 15.91 8.04
N PRO A 269 -11.63 16.01 7.69
CA PRO A 269 -12.67 16.43 8.63
C PRO A 269 -12.81 15.50 9.84
N CYS A 270 -12.65 14.18 9.64
CA CYS A 270 -12.66 13.20 10.73
C CYS A 270 -11.55 13.49 11.76
N CYS A 271 -10.32 13.67 11.31
CA CYS A 271 -9.18 14.00 12.18
C CYS A 271 -9.39 15.33 12.91
N ARG A 272 -9.96 16.32 12.22
CA ARG A 272 -10.26 17.63 12.82
C ARG A 272 -11.26 17.48 13.98
N ARG A 273 -12.36 16.77 13.77
CA ARG A 273 -13.35 16.48 14.83
C ARG A 273 -12.74 15.72 16.00
N LEU A 274 -11.87 14.73 15.73
CA LEU A 274 -11.19 13.97 16.79
C LEU A 274 -10.30 14.87 17.67
N MET A 275 -9.69 15.89 17.07
CA MET A 275 -8.87 16.85 17.81
C MET A 275 -9.70 17.87 18.59
N GLU A 276 -10.90 18.19 18.12
CA GLU A 276 -11.83 19.15 18.75
C GLU A 276 -12.56 18.51 19.95
N GLU A 277 -12.98 17.25 19.85
CA GLU A 277 -13.79 16.55 20.87
C GLU A 277 -13.04 16.28 22.19
N ARG A 278 -11.70 16.14 22.15
CA ARG A 278 -10.81 15.92 23.33
C ARG A 278 -11.41 15.00 24.40
N SER A 279 -11.86 13.80 24.02
CA SER A 279 -12.42 12.85 25.00
C SER A 279 -11.30 12.05 25.70
N PRO A 280 -11.23 12.07 27.05
CA PRO A 280 -10.25 11.28 27.80
C PRO A 280 -10.43 9.76 27.62
N GLN A 281 -11.60 9.32 27.17
CA GLN A 281 -11.88 7.90 26.90
C GLN A 281 -11.15 7.37 25.66
N MET A 282 -10.66 8.27 24.80
CA MET A 282 -9.88 7.94 23.60
C MET A 282 -8.37 7.83 23.88
N GLN A 283 -7.95 8.20 25.09
CA GLN A 283 -6.56 8.13 25.51
C GLN A 283 -6.09 6.67 25.56
N GLY A 284 -4.89 6.40 25.04
CA GLY A 284 -4.34 5.03 25.04
C GLY A 284 -4.85 4.13 23.90
N LEU A 285 -5.95 4.48 23.21
CA LEU A 285 -6.55 3.62 22.19
C LEU A 285 -5.87 3.75 20.82
N HIS A 286 -5.87 2.64 20.08
CA HIS A 286 -5.62 2.60 18.64
C HIS A 286 -6.94 2.75 17.87
N LEU A 287 -7.03 3.78 17.03
CA LEU A 287 -8.21 4.06 16.20
C LEU A 287 -7.99 3.63 14.75
N TYR A 288 -9.01 2.99 14.20
CA TYR A 288 -9.11 2.63 12.79
C TYR A 288 -10.31 3.32 12.14
N ILE A 289 -10.07 4.27 11.24
CA ILE A 289 -11.16 5.01 10.57
C ILE A 289 -11.71 4.16 9.43
N SER A 290 -12.98 3.78 9.50
CA SER A 290 -13.69 2.92 8.53
C SER A 290 -15.05 3.55 8.13
N HIS A 291 -16.00 2.72 7.70
CA HIS A 291 -17.40 3.10 7.46
C HIS A 291 -18.37 2.62 8.56
N PHE A 292 -17.88 1.95 9.62
CA PHE A 292 -18.72 1.34 10.66
C PHE A 292 -18.02 1.28 12.02
N CYS A 293 -18.80 1.20 13.10
CA CYS A 293 -18.27 1.01 14.45
C CYS A 293 -18.02 -0.48 14.73
N SER A 294 -16.82 -0.85 15.17
CA SER A 294 -16.54 -2.20 15.68
C SER A 294 -15.29 -2.22 16.58
N VAL A 295 -15.17 -3.24 17.42
CA VAL A 295 -13.92 -3.54 18.15
C VAL A 295 -13.23 -4.70 17.45
N MET A 296 -12.04 -4.46 16.90
CA MET A 296 -11.28 -5.50 16.22
C MET A 296 -10.73 -6.54 17.20
N ARG A 297 -10.29 -7.70 16.68
CA ARG A 297 -9.77 -8.80 17.52
C ARG A 297 -8.49 -8.41 18.28
N ASP A 298 -7.68 -7.54 17.70
CA ASP A 298 -6.48 -6.93 18.29
C ASP A 298 -6.80 -5.73 19.19
N GLY A 299 -8.07 -5.36 19.30
CA GLY A 299 -8.55 -4.27 20.15
C GLY A 299 -8.47 -2.89 19.51
N ASP A 300 -8.13 -2.78 18.21
CA ASP A 300 -8.29 -1.54 17.46
C ASP A 300 -9.78 -1.15 17.42
N LEU A 301 -10.08 0.12 17.69
CA LEU A 301 -11.43 0.65 17.68
C LEU A 301 -11.74 1.19 16.28
N CYS A 302 -12.60 0.49 15.54
CA CYS A 302 -13.12 0.98 14.26
C CYS A 302 -14.18 2.05 14.49
N ILE A 303 -14.01 3.21 13.86
CA ILE A 303 -15.00 4.29 13.90
C ILE A 303 -15.28 4.81 12.49
N PRO A 304 -16.54 5.12 12.14
CA PRO A 304 -16.89 5.60 10.82
C PRO A 304 -16.30 7.00 10.59
N TRP A 305 -15.77 7.29 9.40
CA TRP A 305 -15.16 8.60 9.11
C TRP A 305 -16.12 9.79 9.32
N ASP A 306 -17.42 9.57 9.18
CA ASP A 306 -18.49 10.56 9.31
C ASP A 306 -19.07 10.65 10.73
N TRP A 307 -18.49 9.95 11.71
CA TRP A 307 -18.94 9.95 13.11
C TRP A 307 -19.25 11.36 13.64
N LYS A 308 -20.32 11.46 14.44
CA LYS A 308 -20.74 12.73 15.07
C LYS A 308 -20.50 12.59 16.57
N GLY A 309 -19.77 13.55 17.13
CA GLY A 309 -19.66 13.76 18.58
C GLY A 309 -20.99 14.22 19.15
#